data_AF-A0A7V2GDG9-F1
#
_entry.id   AF-A0A7V2GDG9-F1
#
_cell.length_a   1.000
_cell.length_b   1.000
_cell.length_c   1.000
_cell.angle_alpha   90.00
_cell.angle_beta   90.00
_cell.angle_gamma   90.00
#
_symmetry.space_group_name_H-M   'P 1'
#
loop_
_entity.id
_entity.type
_entity.pdbx_description
1 polymer ?
#
loop_
_entity_poly.entity_id
_entity_poly.type
_entity_poly.pdbx_seq_one_letter_code
_entity_poly.pdbx_strand_id
1 'polypeptide(L)'
;ELNRKVREFIDTFPPSRYRNKPNPFSYVTQTSVRPPTFVFFVREPQGVHFSYQRYLANKIREELPFDMVPIRLLFRKKGKDT
;
A
#
# COMPACT_ATOMS: atom_id res chain seq x y z
N GLU A 1 2.17 -10.41 -9.88
CA GLU A 1 0.94 -10.78 -9.16
C GLU A 1 0.56 -9.80 -8.04
N LEU A 2 1.46 -9.53 -7.08
CA LEU A 2 1.22 -8.57 -5.99
C LEU A 2 0.66 -7.20 -6.44
N ASN A 3 1.30 -6.58 -7.45
CA ASN A 3 0.84 -5.30 -8.00
C ASN A 3 -0.57 -5.36 -8.61
N ARG A 4 -0.97 -6.52 -9.15
CA ARG A 4 -2.31 -6.72 -9.72
C ARG A 4 -3.36 -6.78 -8.61
N LYS A 5 -3.16 -7.64 -7.60
CA LYS A 5 -4.05 -7.75 -6.43
C LYS A 5 -4.20 -6.41 -5.69
N VAL A 6 -3.09 -5.69 -5.50
CA VAL A 6 -3.13 -4.37 -4.85
C VAL A 6 -3.96 -3.37 -5.65
N ARG A 7 -3.88 -3.37 -6.99
CA ARG A 7 -4.75 -2.52 -7.81
C ARG A 7 -6.22 -2.87 -7.62
N GLU A 8 -6.57 -4.16 -7.61
CA GLU A 8 -7.93 -4.62 -7.38
C GLU A 8 -8.49 -4.14 -6.03
N PHE A 9 -7.68 -4.16 -4.96
CA PHE A 9 -8.09 -3.61 -3.65
C PHE A 9 -8.33 -2.10 -3.71
N ILE A 10 -7.47 -1.38 -4.41
CA ILE A 10 -7.57 0.08 -4.56
C ILE A 10 -8.77 0.48 -5.41
N ASP A 11 -9.07 -0.29 -6.45
CA ASP A 11 -10.22 -0.04 -7.33
C ASP A 11 -11.54 -0.35 -6.60
N THR A 12 -11.54 -1.37 -5.74
CA THR A 12 -12.69 -1.73 -4.89
C THR A 12 -12.94 -0.69 -3.80
N PHE A 13 -11.87 -0.20 -3.16
CA PHE A 13 -11.95 0.84 -2.13
C PHE A 13 -10.94 1.95 -2.42
N PRO A 14 -11.34 2.99 -3.18
CA PRO A 14 -10.45 4.07 -3.56
C PRO A 14 -9.92 4.86 -2.37
N PRO A 15 -8.64 5.29 -2.39
CA PRO A 15 -8.08 6.10 -1.32
C PRO A 15 -8.73 7.48 -1.29
N SER A 16 -8.82 8.04 -0.08
CA SER A 16 -9.29 9.41 0.12
C SER A 16 -8.42 10.40 -0.66
N ARG A 17 -9.06 11.47 -1.13
CA ARG A 17 -8.34 12.59 -1.75
C ARG A 17 -7.48 13.29 -0.70
N TYR A 18 -6.26 13.65 -1.08
CA TYR A 18 -5.38 14.45 -0.25
C TYR A 18 -5.32 15.87 -0.80
N ARG A 19 -5.73 16.86 0.01
CA ARG A 19 -5.81 18.28 -0.37
C ARG A 19 -6.58 18.47 -1.70
N ASN A 20 -7.77 17.89 -1.79
CA ASN A 20 -8.63 17.89 -2.98
C ASN A 20 -8.03 17.27 -4.26
N LYS A 21 -6.86 16.63 -4.17
CA LYS A 21 -6.20 15.95 -5.29
C LYS A 21 -6.21 14.43 -5.10
N PRO A 22 -6.38 13.63 -6.17
CA PRO A 22 -6.19 12.20 -6.11
C PRO A 22 -4.80 11.84 -5.57
N ASN A 23 -4.70 10.73 -4.83
CA ASN A 23 -3.43 10.20 -4.33
C ASN A 23 -3.20 8.79 -4.88
N PRO A 24 -2.87 8.67 -6.19
CA PRO A 24 -2.74 7.37 -6.82
C PRO A 24 -1.52 6.61 -6.26
N PHE A 25 -1.71 5.30 -6.13
CA PHE A 25 -0.66 4.35 -5.81
C PHE A 25 -0.09 3.85 -7.14
N SER A 26 1.22 4.01 -7.30
CA SER A 26 1.90 3.67 -8.56
C SER A 26 2.19 2.18 -8.64
N TYR A 27 2.90 1.66 -7.64
CA TYR A 27 3.28 0.27 -7.54
C TYR A 27 3.65 -0.07 -6.09
N VAL A 28 3.71 -1.36 -5.80
CA VAL A 28 4.11 -1.94 -4.52
C VAL A 28 5.25 -2.92 -4.74
N THR A 29 6.16 -2.98 -3.77
CA THR A 29 7.27 -3.93 -3.73
C THR A 29 7.35 -4.59 -2.36
N GLN A 30 7.74 -5.86 -2.30
CA GLN A 30 8.10 -6.52 -1.06
C GLN A 30 9.61 -6.38 -0.85
N THR A 31 10.01 -5.78 0.27
CA THR A 31 11.43 -5.48 0.57
C THR A 31 12.04 -6.41 1.61
N SER A 32 11.22 -7.04 2.44
CA SER A 32 11.66 -8.03 3.41
C SER A 32 10.60 -9.12 3.59
N VAL A 33 11.05 -10.31 3.99
CA VAL A 33 10.21 -11.50 4.20
C VAL A 33 9.97 -11.76 5.69
N ARG A 34 10.90 -11.37 6.57
CA ARG A 34 10.82 -11.58 8.03
C ARG A 34 11.25 -10.32 8.78
N PRO A 35 10.32 -9.40 9.12
CA PRO A 35 8.88 -9.43 8.87
C PRO A 35 8.52 -9.05 7.41
N PRO A 36 7.39 -9.57 6.85
CA PRO A 36 6.90 -9.16 5.55
C PRO A 36 6.70 -7.63 5.49
N THR A 37 7.52 -6.97 4.68
CA THR A 37 7.53 -5.51 4.57
C THR A 37 7.22 -5.09 3.14
N PHE A 38 6.11 -4.39 2.98
CA PHE A 38 5.62 -3.89 1.70
C PHE A 38 5.85 -2.38 1.61
N VAL A 39 6.46 -1.94 0.52
CA VAL A 39 6.68 -0.52 0.22
C VAL A 39 5.74 -0.13 -0.92
N PHE A 40 4.82 0.76 -0.60
CA PHE A 40 3.92 1.40 -1.56
C PHE A 40 4.51 2.71 -2.04
N PHE A 41 4.59 2.86 -3.36
CA PHE A 41 4.96 4.12 -3.98
C PHE A 41 3.71 4.90 -4.31
N VAL A 42 3.51 6.03 -3.63
CA VAL A 42 2.34 6.90 -3.78
C VAL A 42 2.77 8.30 -4.19
N ARG A 43 1.82 9.08 -4.72
CA ARG A 43 2.08 10.48 -5.05
C ARG A 43 2.43 11.32 -3.82
N GLU A 44 1.70 11.13 -2.73
CA GLU A 44 1.92 11.84 -1.46
C GLU A 44 1.70 10.90 -0.26
N PRO A 45 2.78 10.43 0.40
CA PRO A 45 2.68 9.51 1.54
C PRO A 45 1.89 10.07 2.72
N GLN A 46 2.01 11.38 2.97
CA GLN A 46 1.27 12.06 4.03
C GLN A 46 -0.25 12.06 3.78
N GLY A 47 -0.67 11.79 2.55
CA GLY A 47 -2.07 11.67 2.18
C GLY A 47 -2.68 10.30 2.42
N VAL A 48 -1.90 9.32 2.89
CA VAL A 48 -2.42 7.99 3.20
C VAL A 48 -2.79 7.92 4.68
N HIS A 49 -4.08 8.06 4.97
CA HIS A 49 -4.61 8.00 6.32
C HIS A 49 -4.45 6.60 6.94
N PHE A 50 -4.27 6.52 8.27
CA PHE A 50 -4.01 5.25 8.97
C PHE A 50 -5.10 4.19 8.73
N SER A 51 -6.36 4.62 8.56
CA SER A 51 -7.47 3.70 8.28
C SER A 51 -7.27 2.98 6.95
N TYR A 52 -6.78 3.68 5.93
CA TYR A 52 -6.47 3.09 4.63
C TYR A 52 -5.25 2.17 4.70
N GLN A 53 -4.25 2.52 5.53
CA GLN A 53 -3.12 1.62 5.79
C GLN A 53 -3.58 0.31 6.43
N ARG A 54 -4.51 0.37 7.39
CA ARG A 54 -5.10 -0.83 8.02
C ARG A 54 -5.91 -1.66 7.02
N TYR A 55 -6.70 -1.01 6.18
CA TYR A 55 -7.45 -1.68 5.10
C TYR A 55 -6.51 -2.49 4.20
N LEU A 56 -5.45 -1.87 3.69
CA LEU A 56 -4.46 -2.55 2.85
C LEU A 56 -3.76 -3.70 3.59
N ALA A 57 -3.37 -3.49 4.85
CA ALA A 57 -2.71 -4.52 5.64
C ALA A 57 -3.60 -5.74 5.86
N ASN A 58 -4.90 -5.52 6.11
CA ASN A 58 -5.88 -6.59 6.27
C ASN A 58 -6.11 -7.35 4.97
N LYS A 59 -6.28 -6.64 3.84
CA LYS A 59 -6.45 -7.30 2.53
C LYS A 59 -5.24 -8.12 2.11
N ILE A 60 -4.03 -7.61 2.38
CA ILE A 60 -2.79 -8.35 2.12
C ILE A 60 -2.69 -9.59 3.02
N ARG A 61 -3.17 -9.50 4.27
CA ARG A 61 -3.21 -10.66 5.20
C ARG A 61 -4.21 -11.73 4.75
N GLU A 62 -5.37 -11.34 4.25
CA GLU A 62 -6.39 -12.28 3.75
C GLU A 62 -5.88 -13.06 2.52
N GLU A 63 -5.04 -12.43 1.70
CA GLU A 63 -4.64 -12.92 0.38
C GLU A 63 -3.25 -13.58 0.35
N LEU A 64 -2.48 -13.46 1.43
CA LEU A 64 -1.15 -14.04 1.59
C LEU A 64 -1.08 -14.81 2.91
N PRO A 65 -0.43 -15.98 2.96
CA PRO A 65 -0.40 -16.85 4.13
C PRO A 65 0.52 -16.32 5.25
N PHE A 66 0.14 -15.20 5.87
CA PHE A 66 0.92 -14.49 6.90
C PHE A 66 0.18 -14.42 8.25
N ASP A 67 -0.49 -15.50 8.64
CA ASP A 67 -1.40 -15.54 9.80
C ASP A 67 -0.74 -15.19 11.13
N MET A 68 0.57 -15.43 11.28
CA MET A 68 1.27 -15.27 12.55
C MET A 68 2.35 -14.19 12.59
N VAL A 69 2.52 -13.41 11.51
CA VAL A 69 3.56 -12.37 11.45
C VAL A 69 2.98 -10.96 11.28
N PRO A 70 3.57 -9.93 11.92
CA PRO A 70 3.17 -8.56 11.70
C PRO A 70 3.54 -8.14 10.27
N ILE A 71 2.56 -7.62 9.53
CA ILE A 71 2.76 -7.03 8.20
C ILE A 71 3.15 -5.57 8.37
N ARG A 72 4.30 -5.18 7.81
CA ARG A 72 4.77 -3.79 7.80
C ARG A 72 4.45 -3.12 6.48
N LEU A 73 3.72 -2.01 6.53
CA LEU A 73 3.47 -1.17 5.36
C LEU A 73 4.27 0.11 5.46
N LEU A 74 5.01 0.43 4.40
CA LEU A 74 5.75 1.68 4.25
C LEU A 74 5.22 2.42 3.03
N PHE A 75 4.98 3.72 3.16
CA PHE A 75 4.54 4.57 2.05
C PHE A 75 5.68 5.51 1.70
N ARG A 76 6.16 5.41 0.46
CA ARG A 76 7.21 6.27 -0.07
C ARG A 76 6.64 7.11 -1.20
N LYS A 77 7.15 8.34 -1.30
CA LYS A 77 6.86 9.20 -2.43
C LYS A 77 7.55 8.59 -3.64
N LYS A 78 6.84 8.45 -4.76
CA LYS A 78 7.50 8.13 -6.02
C LYS A 78 8.50 9.25 -6.30
N GLY A 79 9.79 8.95 -6.21
CA GLY A 79 10.83 9.87 -6.65
C GLY A 79 10.55 10.22 -8.10
N LYS A 80 10.61 11.53 -8.42
CA LYS A 80 11.01 11.89 -9.78
C LYS A 80 12.50 11.55 -9.80
N ASP A 81 12.84 10.34 -10.24
CA ASP A 81 14.19 10.12 -10.74
C ASP A 81 14.39 11.19 -11.82
N THR A 82 15.32 12.10 -11.52
CA THR A 82 15.72 13.22 -12.38
C THR A 82 16.40 12.66 -13.61
#